data_AF-A0A229R936-F1
#
_entry.id   AF-A0A229R936-F1
#
_cell.length_a   1.000
_cell.length_b   1.000
_cell.length_c   1.000
_cell.angle_alpha   90.00
_cell.angle_beta   90.00
_cell.angle_gamma   90.00
#
_symmetry.space_group_name_H-M   'P 1'
#
loop_
_entity.id
_entity.type
_entity.pdbx_description
1 polymer ?
#
loop_
_entity_poly.entity_id
_entity_poly.type
_entity_poly.pdbx_seq_one_letter_code
_entity_poly.pdbx_strand_id
1 'polypeptide(L)'
;MWSNGDERLVFVVERELWARRKHGVDFYGCYRLGPDGRVTDRIWEETGLYDQPGKHRMDGRFTHSGEYLILTPVFKSGGRQRILHVADGTMRTVRLPATTHLFDHADGLWWTRTETKVLRYPDNEVF
;
A
#
# COMPACT_ATOMS: atom_id res chain seq x y z
N MET A 1 0.51 -9.81 3.06
CA MET A 1 0.16 -10.05 4.48
C MET A 1 1.39 -9.78 5.31
N TRP A 2 1.23 -9.20 6.50
CA TRP A 2 2.27 -9.01 7.49
C TRP A 2 1.78 -9.58 8.82
N SER A 3 2.71 -10.07 9.65
CA SER A 3 2.38 -10.63 10.95
C SER A 3 3.53 -10.48 11.94
N ASN A 4 3.21 -10.16 13.19
CA ASN A 4 4.13 -10.16 14.32
C ASN A 4 3.38 -10.58 15.59
N GLY A 5 3.76 -11.73 16.17
CA GLY A 5 2.98 -12.36 17.23
C GLY A 5 1.55 -12.65 16.77
N ASP A 6 0.56 -12.17 17.54
CA ASP A 6 -0.86 -12.32 17.24
C ASP A 6 -1.39 -11.25 16.26
N GLU A 7 -0.63 -10.19 16.01
CA GLU A 7 -1.06 -9.16 15.07
C GLU A 7 -0.87 -9.64 13.62
N ARG A 8 -1.92 -9.45 12.82
CA ARG A 8 -1.93 -9.79 11.40
C ARG A 8 -2.55 -8.64 10.62
N LEU A 9 -1.82 -8.19 9.61
CA LEU A 9 -2.26 -7.15 8.67
C LEU A 9 -2.37 -7.75 7.27
N VAL A 10 -3.43 -7.39 6.57
CA VAL A 10 -3.63 -7.84 5.19
C VAL A 10 -3.99 -6.66 4.30
N PHE A 11 -3.34 -6.62 3.13
CA PHE A 11 -3.76 -5.77 2.03
C PHE A 11 -4.50 -6.65 1.03
N VAL A 12 -5.71 -6.25 0.67
CA VAL A 12 -6.60 -6.99 -0.23
C VAL A 12 -6.87 -6.13 -1.44
N VAL A 13 -6.89 -6.76 -2.62
CA VAL A 13 -7.35 -6.18 -3.88
C VAL A 13 -8.36 -7.14 -4.46
N GLU A 14 -9.61 -6.71 -4.60
CA GLU A 14 -10.67 -7.49 -5.19
C GLU A 14 -11.11 -6.87 -6.51
N ARG A 15 -11.28 -7.74 -7.51
CA ARG A 15 -11.86 -7.39 -8.80
C ARG A 15 -13.01 -8.34 -9.08
N GLU A 16 -14.24 -7.88 -8.93
CA GLU A 16 -15.40 -8.66 -9.34
C GLU A 16 -15.73 -8.39 -10.81
N LEU A 17 -15.40 -9.34 -11.69
CA LEU A 17 -15.54 -9.18 -13.15
C LEU A 17 -16.97 -9.38 -13.69
N TRP A 18 -17.94 -9.86 -12.89
CA TRP A 18 -19.20 -10.37 -13.44
C TRP A 18 -20.51 -10.15 -12.64
N ALA A 19 -20.54 -9.35 -11.56
CA ALA A 19 -21.78 -9.21 -10.78
C ALA A 19 -22.67 -8.05 -11.24
N ARG A 20 -23.95 -8.35 -11.52
CA ARG A 20 -25.09 -7.44 -11.78
C ARG A 20 -25.44 -6.52 -10.59
N ARG A 21 -24.47 -6.06 -9.81
CA ARG A 21 -24.65 -4.94 -8.89
C ARG A 21 -24.37 -3.67 -9.68
N LYS A 22 -25.20 -2.65 -9.47
CA LYS A 22 -25.08 -1.32 -10.11
C LYS A 22 -23.71 -0.64 -9.87
N HIS A 23 -22.91 -1.22 -8.98
CA HIS A 23 -21.52 -0.94 -8.68
C HIS A 23 -20.77 -2.28 -8.74
N GLY A 24 -20.07 -2.58 -9.83
CA GLY A 24 -19.06 -3.65 -9.82
C GLY A 24 -18.04 -3.31 -8.73
N VAL A 25 -17.80 -4.22 -7.79
CA VAL A 25 -16.99 -3.89 -6.61
C VAL A 25 -15.53 -4.02 -6.99
N ASP A 26 -14.97 -2.88 -7.36
CA ASP A 26 -13.55 -2.70 -7.51
C ASP A 26 -13.02 -2.04 -6.24
N PHE A 27 -12.34 -2.84 -5.43
CA PHE A 27 -12.06 -2.51 -4.05
C PHE A 27 -10.63 -2.90 -3.69
N TYR A 28 -9.97 -2.04 -2.91
CA TYR A 28 -8.70 -2.38 -2.30
C TYR A 28 -8.56 -1.72 -0.93
N GLY A 29 -7.92 -2.41 0.01
CA GLY A 29 -7.88 -1.95 1.39
C GLY A 29 -6.89 -2.68 2.28
N CYS A 30 -6.60 -2.06 3.42
CA CYS A 30 -5.74 -2.56 4.48
C CYS A 30 -6.58 -2.87 5.73
N TYR A 31 -6.39 -4.07 6.27
CA TYR A 31 -7.19 -4.60 7.37
C TYR A 31 -6.32 -5.21 8.45
N ARG A 32 -6.79 -5.14 9.69
CA ARG A 32 -6.29 -5.95 10.79
C ARG A 32 -7.14 -7.21 10.93
N LEU A 33 -6.47 -8.34 11.10
CA LEU A 33 -7.13 -9.61 11.37
C LEU A 33 -6.92 -9.98 12.84
N GLY A 34 -7.95 -10.58 13.43
CA GLY A 34 -7.86 -11.22 14.73
C GLY A 34 -7.14 -12.58 14.65
N PRO A 35 -6.89 -13.22 15.80
CA PRO A 35 -6.27 -14.55 15.85
C PRO A 35 -7.06 -15.62 15.09
N ASP A 36 -8.39 -15.46 14.99
CA ASP A 36 -9.31 -16.33 14.24
C ASP A 36 -9.30 -16.07 12.72
N GLY A 37 -8.49 -15.12 12.25
CA GLY A 37 -8.40 -14.73 10.85
C GLY A 37 -9.54 -13.83 10.35
N ARG A 38 -10.46 -13.42 11.22
CA ARG A 38 -11.53 -12.47 10.86
C ARG A 38 -11.03 -11.04 10.91
N VAL A 39 -11.60 -10.17 10.07
CA VAL A 39 -11.31 -8.74 10.10
C VAL A 39 -11.81 -8.16 11.42
N THR A 40 -10.88 -7.61 12.22
CA THR A 40 -11.17 -6.90 13.47
C THR A 40 -11.19 -5.40 13.28
N ASP A 41 -10.46 -4.89 12.27
CA ASP A 41 -10.39 -3.47 11.96
C ASP A 41 -10.18 -3.22 10.45
N ARG A 42 -10.84 -2.18 9.94
CA ARG A 42 -10.76 -1.71 8.54
C ARG A 42 -9.97 -0.41 8.53
N ILE A 43 -8.64 -0.54 8.55
CA ILE A 43 -7.70 0.59 8.71
C ILE A 43 -7.86 1.60 7.58
N TRP A 44 -7.97 1.11 6.34
CA TRP A 44 -8.11 1.97 5.18
C TRP A 44 -8.71 1.22 4.00
N GLU A 45 -9.56 1.90 3.21
CA GLU A 45 -10.26 1.34 2.08
C GLU A 45 -10.45 2.37 0.96
N GLU A 46 -10.37 1.94 -0.29
CA GLU A 46 -10.69 2.77 -1.46
C GLU A 46 -11.38 1.91 -2.55
N THR A 47 -12.21 2.55 -3.35
CA THR A 47 -12.90 1.93 -4.51
C THR A 47 -12.47 2.58 -5.82
N GLY A 48 -12.74 1.93 -6.95
CA GLY A 48 -12.51 2.53 -8.27
C GLY A 48 -11.04 2.48 -8.71
N LEU A 49 -10.32 1.42 -8.35
CA LEU A 49 -8.98 1.12 -8.83
C LEU A 49 -8.83 1.18 -10.36
N TYR A 50 -9.85 0.73 -11.10
CA TYR A 50 -9.90 0.58 -12.55
C TYR A 50 -10.67 1.71 -13.24
N ASP A 51 -11.21 2.67 -12.48
CA ASP A 51 -11.90 3.85 -13.03
C ASP A 51 -10.90 4.82 -13.70
N GLN A 52 -9.60 4.67 -13.43
CA GLN A 52 -8.54 5.47 -14.03
C GLN A 52 -7.99 4.81 -15.30
N PRO A 53 -8.04 5.49 -16.47
CA PRO A 53 -7.50 4.95 -17.72
C PRO A 53 -6.03 4.52 -17.59
N GLY A 54 -5.75 3.26 -17.92
CA GLY A 54 -4.40 2.70 -17.90
C GLY A 54 -3.89 2.24 -16.54
N LYS A 55 -4.70 2.32 -15.47
CA LYS A 55 -4.42 1.68 -14.17
C LYS A 55 -4.82 0.21 -14.24
N HIS A 56 -3.90 -0.68 -13.89
CA HIS A 56 -4.07 -2.12 -14.06
C HIS A 56 -4.06 -2.90 -12.74
N ARG A 57 -3.49 -2.33 -11.67
CA ARG A 57 -3.37 -2.99 -10.36
C ARG A 57 -2.98 -1.97 -9.27
N MET A 58 -3.24 -2.32 -8.02
CA MET A 58 -2.55 -1.74 -6.86
C MET A 58 -1.73 -2.84 -6.20
N ASP A 59 -0.44 -2.61 -6.02
CA ASP A 59 0.41 -3.50 -5.23
C ASP A 59 0.59 -2.90 -3.84
N GLY A 60 0.40 -3.70 -2.80
CA GLY A 60 0.61 -3.29 -1.41
C GLY A 60 1.72 -4.11 -0.77
N ARG A 61 2.70 -3.43 -0.16
CA ARG A 61 3.79 -4.05 0.60
C ARG A 61 3.89 -3.40 1.97
N PHE A 62 3.75 -4.20 3.02
CA PHE A 62 4.06 -3.75 4.37
C PHE A 62 5.58 -3.58 4.53
N THR A 63 6.00 -2.55 5.25
CA THR A 63 7.38 -2.43 5.73
C THR A 63 7.67 -3.56 6.71
N HIS A 64 8.95 -3.84 6.97
CA HIS A 64 9.31 -4.93 7.87
C HIS A 64 8.73 -4.68 9.27
N SER A 65 8.67 -3.41 9.71
CA SER A 65 8.13 -3.00 11.01
C SER A 65 6.62 -3.20 11.13
N GLY A 66 5.90 -3.30 10.01
CA GLY A 66 4.43 -3.32 9.98
C GLY A 66 3.79 -1.96 10.23
N GLU A 67 4.58 -0.91 10.50
CA GLU A 67 4.08 0.44 10.78
C GLU A 67 3.47 1.09 9.53
N TYR A 68 3.95 0.70 8.35
CA TYR A 68 3.53 1.30 7.08
C TYR A 68 3.17 0.26 6.04
N LEU A 69 2.22 0.64 5.18
CA LEU A 69 1.90 -0.05 3.93
C LEU A 69 2.26 0.86 2.76
N ILE A 70 3.19 0.42 1.93
CA ILE A 70 3.58 1.06 0.68
C ILE A 70 2.62 0.61 -0.41
N LEU A 71 1.85 1.55 -0.95
CA LEU A 71 0.92 1.36 -2.05
C LEU A 71 1.57 1.80 -3.35
N THR A 72 1.70 0.88 -4.30
CA THR A 72 2.29 1.10 -5.61
C THR A 72 1.22 0.93 -6.68
N PRO A 73 0.68 2.03 -7.23
CA PRO A 73 -0.25 1.93 -8.33
C PRO A 73 0.49 1.50 -9.60
N VAL A 74 -0.01 0.47 -10.26
CA VAL A 74 0.57 -0.07 -11.49
C VAL A 74 -0.20 0.50 -12.66
N PHE A 75 0.40 1.50 -13.31
CA PHE A 75 -0.07 2.03 -14.60
C PHE A 75 0.86 1.61 -15.73
N LYS A 76 0.35 1.63 -16.97
CA LYS A 76 1.22 1.49 -18.17
C LYS A 76 2.33 2.55 -18.22
N SER A 77 2.08 3.75 -17.70
CA SER A 77 3.01 4.88 -17.66
C SER A 77 3.87 4.97 -16.39
N GLY A 78 3.74 4.02 -15.47
CA GLY A 78 4.29 4.13 -14.11
C GLY A 78 3.40 5.00 -13.20
N GLY A 79 3.40 4.69 -11.91
CA GLY A 79 2.60 5.36 -10.89
C GLY A 79 3.43 5.79 -9.69
N ARG A 80 3.02 6.88 -9.02
CA ARG A 80 3.68 7.34 -7.80
C ARG A 80 3.21 6.53 -6.59
N GLN A 81 4.17 6.09 -5.77
CA GLN A 81 3.87 5.38 -4.54
C GLN A 81 3.19 6.30 -3.51
N ARG A 82 2.30 5.71 -2.72
CA ARG A 82 1.70 6.33 -1.53
C ARG A 82 2.04 5.46 -0.33
N ILE A 83 2.02 6.07 0.85
CA ILE A 83 2.31 5.38 2.11
C ILE A 83 1.10 5.55 3.02
N LEU A 84 0.59 4.43 3.49
CA LEU A 84 -0.40 4.37 4.54
C LEU A 84 0.31 4.10 5.87
N HIS A 85 0.13 4.97 6.85
CA HIS A 85 0.50 4.68 8.25
C HIS A 85 -0.59 3.80 8.87
N VAL A 86 -0.19 2.62 9.35
CA VAL A 86 -1.13 1.56 9.75
C VAL A 86 -1.83 1.90 11.07
N ALA A 87 -1.19 2.66 11.96
CA ALA A 87 -1.75 2.95 13.28
C ALA A 87 -2.94 3.92 13.22
N ASP A 88 -2.91 4.89 12.31
CA ASP A 88 -3.94 5.95 12.22
C ASP A 88 -4.66 6.02 10.86
N GLY A 89 -4.30 5.14 9.92
CA GLY A 89 -4.89 5.10 8.58
C GLY A 89 -4.53 6.31 7.70
N THR A 90 -3.55 7.14 8.10
CA THR A 90 -3.20 8.34 7.34
C THR A 90 -2.41 8.01 6.08
N MET A 91 -2.82 8.61 4.97
CA MET A 91 -2.18 8.43 3.66
C MET A 91 -1.27 9.61 3.33
N ARG A 92 -0.05 9.34 2.88
CA ARG A 92 0.92 10.34 2.43
C ARG A 92 1.42 10.03 1.03
N THR A 93 1.66 11.08 0.25
CA THR A 93 2.24 10.97 -1.10
C THR A 93 3.74 11.13 -1.02
N VAL A 94 4.47 10.23 -1.67
CA VAL A 94 5.93 10.27 -1.75
C VAL A 94 6.39 11.40 -2.68
N ARG A 95 7.40 12.17 -2.26
CA ARG A 95 8.03 13.28 -2.99
C ARG A 95 9.44 12.97 -3.50
N LEU A 96 9.74 11.70 -3.74
CA LEU A 96 11.02 11.26 -4.29
C LEU A 96 11.06 11.33 -5.83
N PRO A 97 12.27 11.30 -6.43
CA PRO A 97 12.42 11.21 -7.89
C PRO A 97 11.66 10.03 -8.48
N ALA A 98 11.17 10.18 -9.72
CA ALA A 98 10.30 9.19 -10.36
C ALA A 98 10.95 7.80 -10.57
N THR A 99 12.28 7.72 -10.57
CA THR A 99 13.05 6.48 -10.73
C THR A 99 13.36 5.78 -9.40
N THR A 100 12.90 6.36 -8.28
CA THR A 100 13.18 5.88 -6.93
C THR A 100 11.96 5.15 -6.38
N HIS A 101 12.15 3.91 -5.97
CA HIS A 101 11.11 3.05 -5.41
C HIS A 101 11.35 2.81 -3.92
N LEU A 102 10.40 3.19 -3.08
CA LEU A 102 10.38 2.84 -1.67
C LEU A 102 10.07 1.36 -1.55
N PHE A 103 10.80 0.68 -0.68
CA PHE A 103 10.55 -0.74 -0.41
C PHE A 103 10.56 -1.11 1.07
N ASP A 104 11.07 -0.24 1.96
CA ASP A 104 11.03 -0.47 3.41
C ASP A 104 11.16 0.82 4.23
N HIS A 105 10.85 0.73 5.51
CA HIS A 105 11.09 1.75 6.53
C HIS A 105 11.56 1.09 7.83
N ALA A 106 12.62 1.63 8.42
CA ALA A 106 13.15 1.18 9.70
C ALA A 106 13.94 2.32 10.35
N ASP A 107 13.85 2.45 11.67
CA ASP A 107 14.66 3.39 12.46
C ASP A 107 14.61 4.85 11.97
N GLY A 108 13.42 5.31 11.53
CA GLY A 108 13.22 6.67 11.01
C GLY A 108 13.81 6.91 9.62
N LEU A 109 14.17 5.84 8.90
CA LEU A 109 14.76 5.88 7.57
C LEU A 109 13.91 5.11 6.57
N TRP A 110 13.60 5.75 5.45
CA TRP A 110 13.03 5.13 4.27
C TRP A 110 14.12 4.54 3.40
N TRP A 111 13.97 3.25 3.10
CA TRP A 111 14.84 2.54 2.18
C TRP A 111 14.24 2.55 0.79
N THR A 112 15.09 2.93 -0.16
CA THR A 112 14.70 3.12 -1.54
C THR A 112 15.65 2.43 -2.48
N ARG A 113 15.16 2.06 -3.65
CA ARG A 113 15.93 1.44 -4.71
C ARG A 113 15.69 2.17 -6.01
N THR A 114 16.78 2.42 -6.71
CA THR A 114 16.82 2.77 -8.13
C THR A 114 17.30 1.54 -8.91
N GLU A 115 17.40 1.65 -10.24
CA GLU A 115 17.95 0.56 -11.06
C GLU A 115 19.37 0.15 -10.61
N THR A 116 20.19 1.11 -10.18
CA THR A 116 21.63 0.89 -9.92
C THR A 116 22.05 1.03 -8.46
N LYS A 117 21.21 1.61 -7.59
CA LYS A 117 21.58 1.95 -6.21
C LYS A 117 20.47 1.71 -5.22
N VAL A 118 20.85 1.37 -4.00
CA VAL A 118 20.01 1.47 -2.80
C VAL A 118 20.40 2.72 -2.05
N LEU A 119 19.41 3.52 -1.66
CA LEU A 119 19.59 4.78 -0.92
C LEU A 119 18.66 4.79 0.28
N ARG A 120 18.99 5.60 1.28
CA ARG A 120 18.18 5.83 2.46
C ARG A 120 17.91 7.31 2.67
N TYR A 121 16.70 7.65 3.08
CA TYR A 121 16.25 9.02 3.32
C TYR A 121 15.60 9.11 4.70
N PRO A 122 15.85 10.16 5.49
CA PRO A 122 15.08 10.41 6.71
C PRO A 122 13.63 10.79 6.37
N ASP A 123 12.72 10.60 7.34
CA ASP A 123 11.27 10.83 7.14
C ASP A 123 10.91 12.21 6.58
N ASN A 124 11.65 13.26 6.99
CA ASN A 124 11.42 14.63 6.56
C ASN A 124 11.81 14.91 5.10
N GLU A 125 12.48 13.98 4.42
CA GLU A 125 12.89 14.11 3.02
C GLU A 125 11.98 13.33 2.05
N VAL A 126 11.05 12.51 2.56
CA VAL A 126 10.21 11.62 1.73
C VAL A 126 8.83 12.20 1.42
N PHE A 127 8.31 13.12 2.24
CA PHE A 127 6.90 13.56 2.19
C PHE A 127 6.68 15.07 1.99
#